data_AF-A0A670YC17-F1
#
_entry.id   AF-A0A670YC17-F1
#
_cell.length_a   1.000
_cell.length_b   1.000
_cell.length_c   1.000
_cell.angle_alpha   90.00
_cell.angle_beta   90.00
_cell.angle_gamma   90.00
#
_symmetry.space_group_name_H-M   'P 1'
#
loop_
_entity.id
_entity.type
_entity.pdbx_description
1 polymer ?
#
loop_
_entity_poly.entity_id
_entity_poly.type
_entity_poly.pdbx_seq_one_letter_code
_entity_poly.pdbx_strand_id
1 'polypeptide(L)'
;MPHSSDSSDSSSFSQSSSSSKQDSSDEMRKVQRREKNRIAAQKSRQRQTQKADHLHLESEDLERQNAALRREIKHLTEELKHFSTVLNSHETHCSILQTQPTVPSEVLFTPLAFPQSHISSPCFQH
;
A
#
# COMPACT_ATOMS: atom_id res chain seq x y z
N MET A 1 55.65 -30.32 -41.61
CA MET A 1 54.95 -31.01 -42.70
C MET A 1 53.47 -30.64 -42.62
N PRO A 2 52.84 -30.28 -43.76
CA PRO A 2 51.59 -29.53 -43.85
C PRO A 2 50.36 -30.46 -43.84
N HIS A 3 49.18 -29.90 -43.57
CA HIS A 3 47.92 -30.37 -44.17
C HIS A 3 46.93 -29.20 -44.26
N SER A 4 46.76 -28.75 -45.49
CA SER A 4 45.69 -27.88 -45.98
C SER A 4 44.35 -28.59 -45.84
N SER A 5 43.28 -27.84 -45.55
CA SER A 5 41.94 -28.13 -46.09
C SER A 5 41.09 -26.88 -45.97
N ASP A 6 41.07 -26.15 -47.08
CA ASP A 6 40.04 -25.18 -47.44
C ASP A 6 38.75 -25.99 -47.69
N SER A 7 37.66 -25.65 -47.01
CA SER A 7 36.35 -26.20 -47.32
C SER A 7 35.36 -25.05 -47.43
N SER A 8 35.29 -24.52 -48.64
CA SER A 8 34.17 -23.72 -49.11
C SER A 8 32.98 -24.65 -49.37
N ASP A 9 31.98 -24.66 -48.49
CA ASP A 9 30.64 -25.16 -48.83
C ASP A 9 29.72 -23.97 -49.08
N SER A 10 29.52 -23.69 -50.37
CA SER A 10 28.50 -22.75 -50.83
C SER A 10 27.14 -23.37 -50.59
N SER A 11 26.51 -22.99 -49.47
CA SER A 11 25.11 -23.31 -49.22
C SER A 11 24.24 -22.55 -50.23
N SER A 12 23.93 -23.24 -51.32
CA SER A 12 23.03 -22.80 -52.36
C SER A 12 21.64 -22.59 -51.76
N PHE A 13 21.29 -21.33 -51.50
CA PHE A 13 19.92 -20.91 -51.23
C PHE A 13 19.07 -21.20 -52.46
N SER A 14 18.39 -22.34 -52.47
CA SER A 14 17.37 -22.66 -53.46
C SER A 14 16.33 -23.61 -52.88
N GLN A 15 15.34 -23.02 -52.21
CA GLN A 15 14.00 -23.61 -52.07
C GLN A 15 12.95 -22.49 -52.03
N SER A 16 12.85 -21.77 -53.15
CA SER A 16 11.76 -20.84 -53.45
C SER A 16 10.69 -21.57 -54.25
N SER A 17 9.75 -22.24 -53.58
CA SER A 17 8.44 -22.58 -54.18
C SER A 17 7.38 -23.11 -53.19
N SER A 18 7.73 -23.45 -51.94
CA SER A 18 6.77 -23.81 -50.88
C SER A 18 6.60 -22.74 -49.77
N SER A 19 7.42 -21.69 -49.80
CA SER A 19 7.56 -20.68 -48.75
C SER A 19 6.38 -19.70 -48.62
N SER A 20 5.63 -19.43 -49.69
CA SER A 20 4.57 -18.42 -49.69
C SER A 20 3.36 -18.77 -48.81
N LYS A 21 3.01 -20.06 -48.69
CA LYS A 21 1.91 -20.51 -47.81
C LYS A 21 2.32 -20.51 -46.33
N GLN A 22 3.55 -20.90 -46.01
CA GLN A 22 4.05 -20.84 -44.62
C GLN A 22 4.24 -19.40 -44.15
N ASP A 23 4.77 -18.52 -44.99
CA ASP A 23 4.94 -17.09 -44.72
C ASP A 23 3.60 -16.40 -44.40
N SER A 24 2.53 -16.71 -45.16
CA SER A 24 1.19 -16.19 -44.87
C SER A 24 0.61 -16.64 -43.52
N SER A 25 0.88 -17.90 -43.12
CA SER A 25 0.45 -18.44 -41.82
C SER A 25 1.25 -17.84 -40.67
N ASP A 26 2.55 -17.63 -40.88
CA ASP A 26 3.45 -17.05 -39.89
C ASP A 26 3.18 -15.56 -39.67
N GLU A 27 2.84 -14.79 -40.71
CA GLU A 27 2.38 -13.41 -40.55
C GLU A 27 1.07 -13.33 -39.76
N MET A 28 0.11 -14.25 -39.98
CA MET A 28 -1.11 -14.29 -39.15
C MET A 28 -0.80 -14.63 -37.69
N ARG A 29 0.11 -15.58 -37.41
CA ARG A 29 0.56 -15.89 -36.04
C ARG A 29 1.25 -14.70 -35.39
N LYS A 30 2.06 -13.95 -36.14
CA LYS A 30 2.76 -12.75 -35.68
C LYS A 30 1.79 -11.62 -35.34
N VAL A 31 0.76 -11.40 -36.16
CA VAL A 31 -0.33 -10.46 -35.85
C VAL A 31 -1.04 -10.87 -34.57
N GLN A 32 -1.41 -12.14 -34.41
CA GLN A 32 -2.03 -12.63 -33.18
C GLN A 32 -1.13 -12.45 -31.94
N ARG A 33 0.19 -12.66 -32.07
CA ARG A 33 1.15 -12.43 -30.97
C ARG A 33 1.24 -10.95 -30.59
N ARG A 34 1.30 -10.05 -31.58
CA ARG A 34 1.31 -8.60 -31.36
C ARG A 34 0.03 -8.15 -30.68
N GLU A 35 -1.11 -8.67 -31.11
CA GLU A 35 -2.40 -8.34 -30.52
C GLU A 35 -2.53 -8.82 -29.07
N LYS A 36 -2.11 -10.06 -28.78
CA LYS A 36 -2.03 -10.58 -27.41
C LYS A 36 -1.11 -9.74 -26.53
N ASN A 37 0.07 -9.35 -27.04
CA ASN A 37 1.00 -8.51 -26.31
C ASN A 37 0.45 -7.10 -26.09
N ARG A 38 -0.24 -6.52 -27.07
CA ARG A 38 -0.91 -5.22 -26.96
C ARG A 38 -1.92 -5.23 -25.81
N ILE A 39 -2.76 -6.26 -25.75
CA ILE A 39 -3.74 -6.45 -24.66
C ILE A 39 -3.02 -6.67 -23.32
N ALA A 40 -1.97 -7.49 -23.28
CA ALA A 40 -1.21 -7.74 -22.06
C ALA A 40 -0.54 -6.46 -21.51
N ALA A 41 0.06 -5.64 -22.39
CA ALA A 41 0.65 -4.36 -22.03
C ALA A 41 -0.41 -3.37 -21.54
N GLN A 42 -1.56 -3.28 -22.21
CA GLN A 42 -2.68 -2.44 -21.76
C GLN A 42 -3.18 -2.89 -20.37
N LYS A 43 -3.36 -4.19 -20.16
CA LYS A 43 -3.79 -4.74 -18.86
C LYS A 43 -2.76 -4.51 -17.77
N SER A 44 -1.47 -4.61 -18.08
CA SER A 44 -0.38 -4.31 -17.14
C SER A 44 -0.42 -2.85 -16.70
N ARG A 45 -0.50 -1.92 -17.66
CA ARG A 45 -0.65 -0.48 -17.38
C ARG A 45 -1.90 -0.20 -16.54
N GLN A 46 -3.04 -0.79 -16.90
CA GLN A 46 -4.28 -0.62 -16.16
C GLN A 46 -4.16 -1.12 -14.72
N ARG A 47 -3.55 -2.29 -14.48
CA ARG A 47 -3.33 -2.80 -13.12
C ARG A 47 -2.43 -1.86 -12.31
N GLN A 48 -1.42 -1.28 -12.94
CA GLN A 48 -0.53 -0.33 -12.26
C GLN A 48 -1.26 0.96 -11.90
N THR A 49 -2.06 1.51 -12.81
CA THR A 49 -2.93 2.68 -12.52
C THR A 49 -3.91 2.37 -11.40
N GLN A 50 -4.64 1.25 -11.48
CA GLN A 50 -5.58 0.85 -10.42
C GLN A 50 -4.91 0.67 -9.05
N LYS A 51 -3.69 0.14 -9.01
CA LYS A 51 -2.93 0.03 -7.76
C LYS A 51 -2.58 1.41 -7.19
N ALA A 52 -2.14 2.34 -8.04
CA ALA A 52 -1.83 3.70 -7.62
C ALA A 52 -3.09 4.41 -7.10
N ASP A 53 -4.21 4.29 -7.83
CA ASP A 53 -5.49 4.89 -7.44
C ASP A 53 -5.98 4.33 -6.09
N HIS A 54 -5.91 3.01 -5.91
CA HIS A 54 -6.29 2.37 -4.64
C HIS A 54 -5.45 2.89 -3.47
N LEU A 55 -4.12 2.93 -3.63
CA LEU A 55 -3.23 3.42 -2.58
C LEU A 55 -3.48 4.90 -2.27
N HIS A 56 -3.79 5.72 -3.28
CA HIS A 56 -4.11 7.12 -3.07
C HIS A 56 -5.40 7.29 -2.27
N LEU A 57 -6.48 6.60 -2.67
CA LEU A 57 -7.76 6.64 -1.96
C LEU A 57 -7.63 6.15 -0.51
N GLU A 58 -6.86 5.08 -0.29
CA GLU A 58 -6.59 4.57 1.06
C GLU A 58 -5.81 5.58 1.91
N SER A 59 -4.80 6.26 1.34
CA SER A 59 -4.07 7.33 2.02
C SER A 59 -4.99 8.49 2.42
N GLU A 60 -5.81 8.97 1.48
CA GLU A 60 -6.74 10.08 1.74
C GLU A 60 -7.76 9.72 2.81
N ASP A 61 -8.25 8.49 2.80
CA ASP A 61 -9.18 8.01 3.82
C ASP A 61 -8.53 7.92 5.20
N LEU A 62 -7.31 7.36 5.29
CA LEU A 62 -6.54 7.31 6.53
C LEU A 62 -6.22 8.72 7.06
N GLU A 63 -5.86 9.67 6.20
CA GLU A 63 -5.63 11.07 6.58
C GLU A 63 -6.90 11.71 7.16
N ARG A 64 -8.05 11.48 6.52
CA ARG A 64 -9.35 11.97 7.00
C ARG A 64 -9.72 11.39 8.36
N GLN A 65 -9.57 10.07 8.53
CA GLN A 65 -9.82 9.38 9.79
C GLN A 65 -8.87 9.88 10.89
N ASN A 66 -7.58 10.03 10.58
CA ASN A 66 -6.58 10.53 11.52
C ASN A 66 -6.89 11.96 11.98
N ALA A 67 -7.28 12.83 11.05
CA ALA A 67 -7.70 14.19 11.37
C ALA A 67 -8.97 14.22 12.25
N ALA A 68 -9.93 13.32 12.01
CA ALA A 68 -11.12 13.19 12.84
C ALA A 68 -10.76 12.73 14.27
N LEU A 69 -9.94 11.70 14.42
CA LEU A 69 -9.48 11.20 15.72
C LEU A 69 -8.69 12.27 16.49
N ARG A 70 -7.82 13.04 15.81
CA ARG A 70 -7.09 14.15 16.45
C ARG A 70 -8.01 15.25 16.97
N ARG A 71 -9.09 15.56 16.24
CA ARG A 71 -10.12 16.51 16.70
C ARG A 71 -10.83 15.98 17.94
N GLU A 72 -11.19 14.71 17.95
CA GLU A 72 -11.85 14.07 19.11
C GLU A 72 -10.95 14.08 20.35
N ILE A 73 -9.68 13.67 20.19
CA ILE A 73 -8.70 13.72 21.28
C ILE A 73 -8.59 15.14 21.85
N LYS A 74 -8.50 16.15 20.97
CA LYS A 74 -8.43 17.55 21.40
C LYS A 74 -9.67 17.96 22.18
N HIS A 75 -10.86 17.65 21.67
CA HIS A 75 -12.13 17.96 22.31
C HIS A 75 -12.24 17.33 23.70
N LEU A 76 -12.01 16.01 23.81
CA LEU A 76 -12.05 15.30 25.09
C LEU A 76 -11.00 15.82 26.09
N THR A 77 -9.83 16.21 25.60
CA THR A 77 -8.79 16.82 26.45
C THR A 77 -9.22 18.18 27.00
N GLU A 78 -9.92 18.98 26.19
CA GLU A 78 -10.49 20.26 26.61
C GLU A 78 -11.61 20.06 27.64
N GLU A 79 -12.50 19.09 27.44
CA GLU A 79 -13.54 18.73 28.41
C GLU A 79 -12.95 18.25 29.75
N LEU A 80 -11.94 17.38 29.71
CA LEU A 80 -11.25 16.93 30.93
C LEU A 80 -10.62 18.10 31.69
N LYS A 81 -9.95 19.03 30.99
CA LYS A 81 -9.37 20.23 31.60
C LYS A 81 -10.45 21.13 32.20
N HIS A 82 -11.57 21.28 31.50
CA HIS A 82 -12.70 22.07 31.98
C HIS A 82 -13.26 21.49 33.27
N PHE A 83 -13.59 20.20 33.29
CA PHE A 83 -14.11 19.54 34.49
C PHE A 83 -13.11 19.52 35.65
N SER A 84 -11.82 19.27 35.37
CA SER A 84 -10.78 19.35 36.40
C SER A 84 -10.71 20.75 37.01
N THR A 85 -10.80 21.80 36.19
CA THR A 85 -10.82 23.19 36.68
C THR A 85 -12.04 23.47 37.55
N VAL A 86 -13.23 23.03 37.12
CA VAL A 86 -14.48 23.18 37.87
C VAL A 86 -14.37 22.46 39.22
N LEU A 87 -13.90 21.21 39.24
CA LEU A 87 -13.73 20.43 40.48
C LEU A 87 -12.71 21.08 41.43
N ASN A 88 -11.54 21.49 40.93
CA ASN A 88 -10.51 22.15 41.74
C ASN A 88 -11.03 23.47 42.34
N SER A 89 -11.82 24.24 41.59
CA SER A 89 -12.42 25.47 42.11
C SER A 89 -13.44 25.18 43.22
N HIS A 90 -14.23 24.11 43.05
CA HIS A 90 -15.22 23.69 44.05
C HIS A 90 -14.56 23.13 45.32
N GLU A 91 -13.42 22.44 45.21
CA GLU A 91 -12.71 21.85 46.36
C GLU A 91 -12.42 22.88 47.47
N THR A 92 -12.08 24.12 47.09
CA THR A 92 -11.83 25.22 48.04
C THR A 92 -13.07 25.68 48.82
N HIS A 93 -14.27 25.30 48.37
CA HIS A 93 -15.55 25.64 48.99
C HIS A 93 -16.32 24.42 49.52
N CYS A 94 -15.77 23.21 49.35
CA CYS A 94 -16.45 21.96 49.66
C CYS A 94 -16.28 21.57 51.14
N SER A 95 -17.27 21.88 51.97
CA SER A 95 -17.25 21.55 53.41
C SER A 95 -17.24 20.03 53.70
N ILE A 96 -17.61 19.19 52.71
CA ILE A 96 -17.65 17.72 52.84
C ILE A 96 -16.24 17.11 52.86
N LEU A 97 -15.30 17.66 52.08
CA LEU A 97 -13.90 17.20 52.06
C LEU A 97 -13.11 17.68 53.29
N GLN A 98 -13.56 18.75 53.93
CA GLN A 98 -12.94 19.28 55.15
C GLN A 98 -13.19 18.38 56.38
N THR A 99 -14.15 17.44 56.29
CA THR A 99 -14.52 16.52 57.37
C THR A 99 -14.04 15.07 57.20
N GLN A 100 -13.41 14.71 56.07
CA GLN A 100 -12.80 13.38 55.91
C GLN A 100 -11.27 13.46 55.88
N PRO A 101 -10.56 12.55 56.59
CA PRO A 101 -9.12 12.43 56.43
C PRO A 101 -8.82 12.00 54.99
N THR A 102 -7.95 12.75 54.33
CA THR A 102 -7.52 12.56 52.94
C THR A 102 -6.90 11.18 52.75
N VAL A 103 -7.67 10.21 52.26
CA VAL A 103 -7.11 9.03 51.61
C VAL A 103 -6.83 9.39 50.16
N PRO A 104 -5.59 9.25 49.66
CA PRO A 104 -5.27 9.58 48.29
C PRO A 104 -6.00 8.61 47.36
N SER A 105 -7.03 9.10 46.67
CA SER A 105 -7.58 8.42 45.50
C SER A 105 -6.59 8.58 44.35
N GLU A 106 -5.51 7.81 44.41
CA GLU A 106 -4.73 7.43 43.25
C GLU A 106 -5.66 6.60 42.34
N VAL A 107 -6.49 7.29 41.56
CA VAL A 107 -7.19 6.68 40.44
C VAL A 107 -6.08 6.37 39.43
N LEU A 108 -5.51 5.18 39.57
CA LEU A 108 -4.61 4.59 38.58
C LEU A 108 -5.38 4.50 37.27
N PHE A 109 -5.33 5.57 36.49
CA PHE A 109 -5.70 5.56 35.09
C PHE A 109 -4.59 4.78 34.39
N THR A 110 -4.60 3.46 34.56
CA THR A 110 -3.73 2.55 33.83
C THR A 110 -4.00 2.80 32.37
N PRO A 111 -3.05 3.34 31.59
CA PRO A 111 -3.23 3.45 30.16
C PRO A 111 -3.37 2.03 29.65
N LEU A 112 -4.58 1.64 29.24
CA LEU A 112 -4.75 0.41 28.48
C LEU A 112 -3.89 0.58 27.24
N ALA A 113 -2.74 -0.11 27.23
CA ALA A 113 -1.87 -0.16 26.09
C ALA A 113 -2.73 -0.60 24.90
N PHE A 114 -2.96 0.31 23.96
CA PHE A 114 -3.58 -0.02 22.69
C PHE A 114 -2.78 -1.18 22.11
N PRO A 115 -3.41 -2.31 21.75
CA PRO A 115 -2.70 -3.37 21.06
C PRO A 115 -2.14 -2.73 19.79
N GLN A 116 -0.81 -2.60 19.71
CA GLN A 116 -0.14 -2.32 18.45
C GLN A 116 -0.39 -3.53 17.56
N SER A 117 -1.48 -3.49 16.79
CA SER A 117 -1.56 -4.20 15.53
C SER A 117 -0.47 -3.61 14.65
N HIS A 118 0.72 -4.19 14.74
CA HIS A 118 1.75 -4.00 13.74
C HIS A 118 1.11 -4.43 12.42
N ILE A 119 0.77 -3.43 11.60
CA ILE A 119 0.43 -3.66 10.21
C ILE A 119 1.75 -4.11 9.59
N SER A 120 1.97 -5.42 9.53
CA SER A 120 3.09 -6.01 8.83
C SER A 120 3.00 -5.56 7.38
N SER A 121 3.82 -4.57 7.02
CA SER A 121 4.01 -4.19 5.62
C SER A 121 4.43 -5.44 4.84
N PRO A 122 3.71 -5.84 3.78
CA PRO A 122 4.10 -6.99 2.99
C PRO A 122 5.42 -6.65 2.31
N CYS A 123 6.49 -7.36 2.69
CA CYS A 123 7.78 -7.30 2.03
C CYS A 123 7.57 -7.78 0.59
N PHE A 124 7.62 -6.85 -0.37
CA PHE A 124 7.64 -7.18 -1.79
C PHE A 124 9.02 -7.76 -2.12
N GLN A 125 9.07 -9.09 -2.32
CA GLN A 125 10.23 -9.74 -2.91
C GLN A 125 10.28 -9.39 -4.41
N HIS A 126 11.46 -8.95 -4.86
CA HIS A 126 11.77 -8.65 -6.26
C HIS A 126 12.04 -9.93 -7.05
#